data_AF-A0A7J9GHP8-F1
#
_entry.id   AF-A0A7J9GHP8-F1
#
_cell.length_a   1.000
_cell.length_b   1.000
_cell.length_c   1.000
_cell.angle_alpha   90.00
_cell.angle_beta   90.00
_cell.angle_gamma   90.00
#
_symmetry.space_group_name_H-M   'P 1'
#
loop_
_entity.id
_entity.type
_entity.pdbx_description
1 polymer ?
#
loop_
_entity_poly.entity_id
_entity_poly.type
_entity_poly.pdbx_seq_one_letter_code
_entity_poly.pdbx_strand_id
1 'polypeptide(L)' 'MIDIPCQINHFFHRSCPLVLFTKIPYQCEGCDEASSGLAFRCGKCKFQLDVKCALLPTIESKDTDKI' A
#
# COMPACT_ATOMS: atom_id res chain seq x y z
N MET A 1 -7.56 0.93 -19.43
CA MET A 1 -6.21 0.41 -19.17
C MET A 1 -5.74 1.08 -17.89
N ILE A 2 -5.70 0.36 -16.77
CA ILE A 2 -5.21 0.92 -15.50
C ILE A 2 -3.69 0.78 -15.54
N ASP A 3 -2.99 1.89 -15.74
CA ASP A 3 -1.54 1.93 -15.62
C ASP A 3 -1.19 1.90 -14.13
N ILE A 4 -0.47 0.87 -13.69
CA ILE A 4 0.01 0.78 -12.31
C ILE A 4 1.35 1.52 -12.28
N PRO A 5 1.43 2.68 -11.59
CA PRO A 5 2.68 3.43 -11.53
C PRO A 5 3.76 2.61 -10.83
N CYS A 6 4.98 2.66 -11.36
CA CYS A 6 6.14 2.00 -10.73
C CYS A 6 6.53 2.63 -9.39
N GLN A 7 6.01 3.83 -9.09
CA GLN A 7 6.30 4.56 -7.86
C GLN A 7 5.10 5.42 -7.47
N ILE A 8 4.70 5.36 -6.20
CA ILE A 8 3.64 6.20 -5.65
C ILE A 8 4.16 7.02 -4.48
N ASN A 9 3.61 8.23 -4.33
CA ASN A 9 3.82 9.03 -3.14
C ASN A 9 2.55 8.96 -2.29
N HIS A 10 2.51 7.99 -1.37
CA HIS A 10 1.33 7.73 -0.55
C HIS A 10 1.11 8.85 0.47
N PHE A 11 -0.15 9.19 0.78
CA PHE A 11 -0.49 10.31 1.67
C PHE A 11 0.11 10.15 3.07
N PHE A 12 0.08 8.92 3.61
CA PHE A 12 0.72 8.58 4.89
C PHE A 12 2.25 8.58 4.84
N HIS A 13 2.84 8.69 3.65
CA HIS A 13 4.26 8.49 3.44
C HIS A 13 4.86 9.53 2.47
N ARG A 14 4.44 10.81 2.60
CA ARG A 14 4.77 11.90 1.66
C ARG A 14 6.29 12.18 1.52
N SER A 15 7.07 11.88 2.56
CA SER A 15 8.52 12.12 2.59
C SER A 15 9.35 11.05 1.87
N CYS A 16 8.77 9.88 1.57
CA CYS A 16 9.47 8.80 0.89
C CYS A 16 8.55 8.09 -0.11
N PRO A 17 8.93 8.02 -1.39
CA PRO A 17 8.14 7.30 -2.37
C PRO A 17 8.19 5.78 -2.13
N LEU A 18 7.06 5.11 -2.35
CA LEU A 18 7.02 3.66 -2.40
C LEU A 18 7.23 3.21 -3.84
N VAL A 19 8.09 2.22 -4.02
CA VAL A 19 8.45 1.69 -5.34
C VAL A 19 7.79 0.33 -5.51
N LEU A 20 7.23 0.07 -6.69
CA LEU A 20 6.67 -1.22 -7.04
C LEU A 20 7.76 -2.28 -7.00
N PHE A 21 7.50 -3.35 -6.27
CA PHE A 21 8.42 -4.43 -6.00
C PHE A 21 7.65 -5.76 -6.02
N THR A 22 8.22 -6.77 -6.67
CA THR A 22 7.70 -8.14 -6.68
C THR A 22 8.47 -8.96 -5.65
N LYS A 23 7.96 -9.04 -4.42
CA LYS A 23 8.48 -9.98 -3.41
C LYS A 23 7.43 -11.05 -3.16
N ILE A 24 7.85 -12.29 -2.91
CA ILE A 24 6.99 -13.34 -2.38
C ILE A 24 7.81 -14.13 -1.37
N PRO A 25 7.28 -14.43 -0.17
CA PRO A 25 6.10 -13.83 0.49
C PRO A 25 6.42 -12.46 1.13
N TYR A 26 5.40 -11.61 1.32
CA TYR A 26 5.48 -10.39 2.14
C TYR A 26 4.21 -10.19 2.96
N GLN A 27 4.32 -9.41 4.04
CA GLN A 27 3.18 -8.94 4.81
C GLN A 27 2.84 -7.51 4.38
N CYS A 28 1.56 -7.24 4.19
CA CYS A 28 1.07 -5.90 3.90
C CYS A 28 0.85 -5.15 5.21
N GLU A 29 1.55 -4.03 5.41
CA GLU A 29 1.41 -3.19 6.61
C GLU A 29 0.08 -2.41 6.65
N GLY A 30 -0.72 -2.47 5.58
CA GLY A 30 -2.00 -1.76 5.47
C GLY A 30 -3.22 -2.60 5.84
N CYS A 31 -3.17 -3.91 5.58
CA CYS A 31 -4.24 -4.85 5.93
C CYS A 31 -3.79 -5.98 6.86
N ASP A 32 -2.50 -5.99 7.24
CA ASP A 32 -1.85 -7.01 8.07
C ASP A 32 -1.98 -8.44 7.52
N GLU A 33 -2.28 -8.59 6.22
CA GLU A 33 -2.38 -9.89 5.57
C GLU A 33 -1.09 -10.27 4.83
N ALA A 34 -0.80 -11.56 4.82
CA ALA A 34 0.27 -12.13 4.02
C ALA A 34 -0.18 -12.23 2.55
N SER A 35 0.55 -11.52 1.69
CA SER A 35 0.27 -11.47 0.25
C SER A 35 1.46 -11.95 -0.56
N SER A 36 1.14 -12.32 -1.80
CA SER A 36 2.11 -12.80 -2.77
C SER A 36 1.84 -12.12 -4.10
N GLY A 37 2.83 -11.41 -4.64
CA GLY A 37 2.71 -10.71 -5.92
C GLY A 37 3.42 -9.36 -5.93
N LEU A 38 2.68 -8.34 -6.37
CA LEU A 38 3.14 -6.97 -6.51
C LEU A 38 2.83 -6.17 -5.24
N ALA A 39 3.87 -5.58 -4.65
CA ALA A 39 3.79 -4.73 -3.48
C ALA A 39 4.50 -3.39 -3.75
N PHE A 40 4.06 -2.33 -3.10
CA PHE A 40 4.80 -1.08 -3.01
C PHE A 40 5.67 -1.11 -1.76
N ARG A 41 6.99 -0.99 -1.93
CA ARG A 41 7.95 -0.97 -0.82
C ARG A 41 8.68 0.37 -0.76
N CYS A 42 8.75 0.94 0.44
CA CYS A 42 9.62 2.07 0.74
C CYS A 42 11.02 1.55 1.12
N GLY A 43 12.05 1.92 0.35
CA GLY A 43 13.44 1.52 0.65
C GLY A 43 13.98 2.12 1.96
N LYS A 44 13.48 3.29 2.37
CA LYS A 44 13.92 3.99 3.59
C LYS A 44 13.28 3.45 4.86
N CYS A 45 11.96 3.30 4.84
CA CYS A 45 11.20 2.91 6.03
C CYS A 45 10.95 1.40 6.10
N LYS A 46 11.36 0.65 5.06
CA LYS A 46 11.04 -0.78 4.87
C LYS A 46 9.53 -1.08 4.83
N PHE A 47 8.69 -0.06 4.82
CA PHE A 47 7.24 -0.13 4.75
C PHE A 47 6.77 -0.80 3.46
N GLN A 48 5.81 -1.73 3.56
CA GLN A 48 5.35 -2.55 2.45
C GLN A 48 3.82 -2.51 2.39
N LEU A 49 3.25 -2.19 1.23
CA LEU A 49 1.82 -2.21 0.99
C LEU A 49 1.51 -3.04 -0.24
N ASP A 50 0.42 -3.79 -0.22
CA ASP A 50 -0.14 -4.37 -1.44
C ASP A 50 -0.52 -3.28 -2.43
N VAL A 51 -0.43 -3.58 -3.73
CA VAL A 51 -0.91 -2.68 -4.79
C VAL A 51 -2.36 -2.27 -4.54
N LYS A 52 -3.20 -3.17 -4.03
CA LYS A 52 -4.59 -2.85 -3.65
C LYS A 52 -4.63 -1.81 -2.54
N CYS A 53 -3.96 -2.05 -1.41
CA CYS A 53 -3.93 -1.12 -0.28
C CYS A 53 -3.30 0.24 -0.63
N ALA A 54 -2.31 0.23 -1.53
CA ALA A 54 -1.59 1.41 -1.98
C ALA A 54 -2.39 2.28 -2.97
N LEU A 55 -3.29 1.66 -3.76
CA LEU A 55 -4.15 2.33 -4.74
C LEU A 55 -5.58 2.57 -4.22
N LEU A 56 -5.96 1.96 -3.11
CA LEU A 56 -7.24 2.24 -2.47
C LEU A 56 -7.25 3.73 -2.09
N PRO A 57 -8.27 4.50 -2.51
CA PRO A 57 -8.48 5.80 -1.92
C PRO A 57 -8.62 5.56 -0.41
N THR A 58 -7.93 6.34 0.40
CA THR A 58 -8.13 6.36 1.85
C THR A 58 -9.55 6.86 2.11
N ILE A 59 -10.53 5.97 1.91
CA ILE A 59 -11.84 6.08 2.51
C ILE A 59 -11.52 5.79 3.96
N GLU A 60 -11.28 6.85 4.72
CA GLU A 60 -11.48 6.83 6.16
C GLU A 60 -12.76 6.03 6.37
N SER A 61 -12.67 4.87 7.02
CA SER A 61 -13.86 4.18 7.50
C SER A 61 -14.54 5.12 8.49
N LYS A 62 -15.31 6.09 7.99
CA LYS A 62 -16.58 6.41 8.61
C LYS A 62 -17.46 5.19 8.39
N ASP A 63 -17.16 4.14 9.14
CA ASP A 63 -18.24 3.41 9.76
C ASP A 63 -18.76 4.34 10.86
N THR A 64 -19.55 5.33 10.44
CA THR A 64 -20.74 5.67 11.20
C THR A 64 -21.69 4.54 10.80
N ASP A 65 -22.14 3.71 11.73
CA ASP A 65 -23.30 4.04 12.53
C ASP A 65 -23.53 3.04 13.70
N LYS A 66 -23.84 3.63 14.86
CA LYS A 66 -24.84 3.19 15.88
C LYS A 66 -24.58 1.94 16.74
N ILE A 67 -24.40 2.17 18.04
CA ILE A 67 -25.52 2.10 19.01
C ILE A 67 -25.34 3.13 20.14
#